data_AF-A0A6A1W802-F1
#
_entry.id   AF-A0A6A1W802-F1
#
_cell.length_a   1.000
_cell.length_b   1.000
_cell.length_c   1.000
_cell.angle_alpha   90.00
_cell.angle_beta   90.00
_cell.angle_gamma   90.00
#
_symmetry.space_group_name_H-M   'P 1'
#
loop_
_entity.id
_entity.type
_entity.pdbx_description
1 polymer ?
#
loop_
_entity_poly.entity_id
_entity_poly.type
_entity_poly.pdbx_seq_one_letter_code
_entity_poly.pdbx_strand_id
1 'polypeptide(L)'
;MAGACVGFLLHNRYRASVFMGSTGSLALGAALAAMAACTGMFFPLFISSGIFFVEASSVIIPVLYFKTTRRLWESGHRVFRMAPLHHHLRLCGIKEPIIVAGAYVISSILALFAGYVGLISA
;
A
#
# COMPACT_ATOMS: atom_id res chain seq x y z
N MET A 1 -9.87 -15.01 -4.54
CA MET A 1 -9.10 -13.76 -4.83
C MET A 1 -7.67 -14.05 -5.28
N ALA A 2 -6.87 -14.80 -4.51
CA ALA A 2 -5.46 -15.05 -4.82
C ALA A 2 -5.19 -15.54 -6.26
N GLY A 3 -5.93 -16.54 -6.76
CA GLY A 3 -5.76 -17.05 -8.13
C GLY A 3 -5.99 -16.00 -9.22
N ALA A 4 -6.98 -15.11 -9.04
CA ALA A 4 -7.24 -14.01 -9.98
C ALA A 4 -6.12 -12.97 -9.94
N CYS A 5 -5.58 -12.66 -8.77
CA CYS A 5 -4.42 -11.76 -8.64
C CYS A 5 -3.17 -12.34 -9.32
N VAL A 6 -2.91 -13.65 -9.18
CA VAL A 6 -1.79 -14.32 -9.86
C VAL A 6 -1.96 -14.27 -11.38
N GLY A 7 -3.16 -14.57 -11.90
CA GLY A 7 -3.44 -14.47 -13.34
C GLY A 7 -3.33 -13.04 -13.88
N PHE A 8 -3.75 -12.05 -13.09
CA PHE A 8 -3.60 -10.64 -13.42
C PHE A 8 -2.13 -10.21 -13.47
N LEU A 9 -1.30 -10.67 -12.53
CA LEU A 9 0.13 -10.33 -12.47
C LEU A 9 0.89 -10.75 -13.74
N LEU A 10 0.49 -11.83 -14.41
CA LEU A 10 1.08 -12.24 -15.70
C LEU A 10 0.96 -11.13 -16.76
N HIS A 11 -0.10 -10.34 -16.70
CA HIS A 11 -0.40 -9.24 -17.63
C HIS A 11 0.03 -7.85 -17.09
N ASN A 12 0.29 -7.75 -15.78
CA ASN A 12 0.61 -6.50 -15.08
C ASN A 12 2.09 -6.37 -14.66
N ARG A 13 2.92 -7.39 -14.88
CA ARG A 13 4.38 -7.32 -14.66
C ARG A 13 5.04 -6.18 -15.48
N TYR A 14 6.23 -5.74 -15.06
CA TYR A 14 6.96 -4.60 -15.62
C TYR A 14 6.92 -4.54 -17.16
N ARG A 15 6.55 -3.36 -17.67
CA ARG A 15 5.88 -3.09 -18.96
C ARG A 15 4.46 -3.69 -19.03
N ALA A 16 3.60 -3.19 -18.15
CA ALA A 16 2.22 -3.65 -17.99
C ALA A 16 1.41 -3.52 -19.30
N SER A 17 0.71 -4.60 -19.67
CA SER A 17 -0.24 -4.61 -20.78
C SER A 17 -1.66 -4.30 -20.32
N VAL A 18 -2.00 -4.68 -19.08
CA VAL A 18 -3.30 -4.41 -18.46
C VAL A 18 -3.07 -3.71 -17.13
N PHE A 19 -3.81 -2.61 -16.90
CA PHE A 19 -3.79 -1.86 -15.65
C PHE A 19 -4.99 -2.21 -14.78
N MET A 20 -4.80 -2.24 -13.46
CA MET A 20 -5.87 -2.63 -12.53
C MET A 20 -7.02 -1.61 -12.46
N GLY A 21 -6.68 -0.32 -12.60
CA GLY A 21 -7.62 0.79 -12.48
C GLY A 21 -8.24 0.92 -11.08
N SER A 22 -9.13 1.90 -10.92
CA SER A 22 -9.84 2.14 -9.65
C SER A 22 -10.81 1.02 -9.30
N THR A 23 -11.40 0.37 -10.30
CA THR A 23 -12.35 -0.74 -10.09
C THR A 23 -11.69 -1.91 -9.37
N GLY A 24 -10.52 -2.36 -9.86
CA GLY A 24 -9.82 -3.49 -9.25
C GLY A 24 -9.22 -3.16 -7.88
N SER A 25 -8.64 -1.96 -7.72
CA SER A 25 -8.01 -1.57 -6.46
C SER A 25 -9.02 -1.37 -5.33
N LEU A 26 -10.14 -0.68 -5.59
CA LEU A 26 -11.21 -0.50 -4.59
C LEU A 26 -11.91 -1.82 -4.27
N ALA A 27 -12.17 -2.67 -5.27
CA ALA A 27 -12.78 -3.97 -5.06
C ALA A 27 -11.91 -4.89 -4.17
N LEU A 28 -10.61 -4.96 -4.43
CA LEU A 28 -9.69 -5.77 -3.60
C LEU A 28 -9.59 -5.23 -2.17
N GLY A 29 -9.50 -3.91 -2.00
CA GLY A 29 -9.49 -3.29 -0.68
C GLY A 29 -10.78 -3.55 0.11
N ALA A 30 -11.94 -3.37 -0.54
CA ALA A 30 -13.25 -3.63 0.06
C ALA A 30 -13.43 -5.12 0.42
N ALA A 31 -12.99 -6.04 -0.45
CA ALA A 31 -13.08 -7.46 -0.18
C ALA A 31 -12.20 -7.88 1.01
N LEU A 32 -10.97 -7.36 1.11
CA LEU A 32 -10.10 -7.60 2.28
C LEU A 32 -10.70 -7.06 3.57
N ALA A 33 -11.25 -5.84 3.55
CA ALA A 33 -11.92 -5.24 4.69
C ALA A 33 -13.17 -6.03 5.11
N ALA A 34 -13.99 -6.47 4.15
CA ALA A 34 -15.17 -7.29 4.40
C ALA A 34 -14.80 -8.64 5.03
N MET A 35 -13.77 -9.31 4.53
CA MET A 35 -13.30 -10.56 5.14
C MET A 35 -12.89 -10.38 6.59
N ALA A 36 -12.12 -9.33 6.91
CA ALA A 36 -11.72 -9.06 8.29
C ALA A 36 -12.90 -8.68 9.19
N ALA A 37 -13.89 -7.97 8.65
CA ALA A 37 -15.12 -7.66 9.37
C ALA A 37 -15.94 -8.92 9.68
N CYS A 38 -16.00 -9.87 8.74
CA CYS A 38 -16.70 -11.15 8.94
C CYS A 38 -15.99 -12.07 9.93
N THR A 39 -14.66 -12.11 9.92
CA THR A 39 -13.87 -12.98 10.82
C THR A 39 -13.53 -12.33 12.16
N GLY A 40 -13.75 -11.02 12.31
CA GLY A 40 -13.30 -10.25 13.48
C GLY A 40 -11.78 -10.05 13.55
N MET A 41 -11.02 -10.49 12.55
CA MET A 41 -9.55 -10.50 12.56
C MET A 41 -8.98 -9.17 12.01
N PHE A 42 -9.25 -8.06 12.72
CA PHE A 42 -8.77 -6.74 12.31
C PHE A 42 -7.25 -6.58 12.47
N PHE A 43 -6.67 -7.17 13.52
CA PHE A 43 -5.24 -7.02 13.82
C PHE A 43 -4.34 -7.72 12.77
N PRO A 44 -4.63 -8.98 12.36
CA PRO A 44 -3.93 -9.61 11.24
C PRO A 44 -4.08 -8.82 9.92
N LEU A 45 -5.28 -8.29 9.64
CA LEU A 45 -5.50 -7.48 8.43
C LEU A 45 -4.63 -6.22 8.45
N PHE A 46 -4.55 -5.54 9.59
CA PHE A 46 -3.74 -4.33 9.75
C PHE A 46 -2.25 -4.60 9.49
N ILE A 47 -1.72 -5.69 10.06
CA ILE A 47 -0.33 -6.13 9.83
C ILE A 47 -0.13 -6.46 8.35
N SER A 48 -0.99 -7.31 7.76
CA SER A 48 -0.85 -7.71 6.36
C SER A 48 -0.97 -6.54 5.39
N SER A 49 -1.70 -5.48 5.76
CA SER A 49 -1.89 -4.28 4.94
C SER A 49 -0.87 -3.18 5.22
N GLY A 50 0.19 -3.46 6.00
CA GLY A 50 1.15 -2.46 6.47
C GLY A 50 1.79 -1.62 5.36
N ILE A 51 2.12 -2.21 4.21
CA ILE A 51 2.65 -1.45 3.06
C ILE A 51 1.61 -0.48 2.49
N PHE A 52 0.35 -0.91 2.35
CA PHE A 52 -0.73 -0.03 1.90
C PHE A 52 -0.96 1.12 2.88
N PHE A 53 -0.84 0.84 4.18
CA PHE A 53 -0.94 1.86 5.22
C PHE A 53 0.21 2.87 5.17
N VAL A 54 1.44 2.40 4.97
CA VAL A 54 2.62 3.26 4.80
C VAL A 54 2.50 4.13 3.55
N GLU A 55 2.02 3.58 2.43
CA GLU A 55 1.78 4.36 1.21
C GLU A 55 0.68 5.41 1.38
N ALA A 56 -0.46 5.05 2.01
CA ALA A 56 -1.53 5.99 2.27
C ALA A 56 -1.11 7.10 3.24
N SER A 57 -0.43 6.74 4.33
CA SER A 57 0.07 7.70 5.32
C SER A 57 1.11 8.66 4.71
N SER A 58 1.91 8.21 3.74
CA SER A 58 2.86 9.06 3.02
C SER A 58 2.21 10.20 2.22
N VAL A 59 0.93 10.07 1.86
CA VAL A 59 0.16 11.12 1.19
C VAL A 59 -0.60 11.96 2.22
N ILE A 60 -1.22 11.31 3.20
CA ILE A 60 -2.06 11.98 4.20
C ILE A 60 -1.23 12.89 5.11
N ILE A 61 -0.10 12.41 5.65
CA ILE A 61 0.73 13.16 6.60
C ILE A 61 1.24 14.47 5.97
N PRO A 62 1.82 14.47 4.76
CA PRO A 62 2.32 15.71 4.16
C PRO A 62 1.21 16.65 3.70
N VAL A 63 0.06 16.13 3.26
CA VAL A 63 -1.10 16.97 2.90
C VAL A 63 -1.67 17.65 4.15
N LEU A 64 -1.79 16.91 5.25
CA LEU A 64 -2.25 17.46 6.53
C LEU A 64 -1.26 18.51 7.05
N TYR A 65 0.04 18.21 7.01
CA TYR A 65 1.11 19.13 7.43
C TYR A 65 1.13 20.40 6.58
N PHE A 66 1.08 20.29 5.25
CA PHE A 66 1.04 21.46 4.36
C PHE A 66 -0.20 22.32 4.61
N LYS A 67 -1.35 21.69 4.89
CA LYS A 67 -2.61 22.38 5.19
C LYS A 67 -2.58 23.08 6.55
N THR A 68 -1.96 22.49 7.57
CA THR A 68 -1.81 23.10 8.90
C THR A 68 -0.78 24.23 8.88
N THR A 69 0.39 24.02 8.27
CA THR A 69 1.41 25.07 8.18
C THR A 69 0.94 26.25 7.34
N ARG A 70 0.29 26.04 6.17
CA ARG A 70 -0.26 27.15 5.36
C ARG A 70 -1.30 27.99 6.11
N ARG A 71 -2.03 27.38 7.04
CA ARG A 71 -3.07 28.07 7.83
C ARG A 71 -2.49 28.84 9.01
N LEU A 72 -1.29 28.48 9.48
CA LEU A 72 -0.63 29.07 10.64
C LEU A 72 0.50 30.04 10.25
N TRP A 73 1.24 29.74 9.18
CA TRP A 73 2.37 30.49 8.63
C TRP A 73 2.20 30.55 7.11
N GLU A 74 2.12 31.73 6.49
CA GLU A 74 1.89 31.92 5.04
C GLU A 74 2.88 31.20 4.09
N SER A 75 3.92 30.55 4.63
CA SER A 75 4.91 29.77 3.88
C SER A 75 4.64 28.26 3.96
N GLY A 76 4.06 27.68 2.92
CA GLY A 76 3.79 26.24 2.84
C GLY A 76 5.07 25.41 2.61
N HIS A 77 5.53 24.68 3.63
CA HIS A 77 6.63 23.73 3.49
C HIS A 77 6.09 22.31 3.20
N ARG A 78 6.58 21.66 2.13
CA ARG A 78 6.29 20.26 1.84
C ARG A 78 7.44 19.40 2.36
N VAL A 79 7.13 18.42 3.23
CA VAL A 79 8.12 17.51 3.84
C VAL A 79 8.69 16.50 2.84
N PHE A 80 7.94 16.12 1.81
CA PHE A 80 8.37 15.19 0.76
C PHE A 80 8.38 15.86 -0.62
N ARG A 81 9.36 15.49 -1.46
CA ARG A 81 9.49 15.99 -2.85
C ARG A 81 8.36 15.51 -3.76
N MET A 82 7.81 14.32 -3.52
CA MET A 82 6.62 13.79 -4.20
C MET A 82 6.03 12.63 -3.38
N ALA A 83 4.70 12.59 -3.23
CA ALA A 83 3.98 11.45 -2.67
C ALA A 83 3.22 10.77 -3.81
N PRO A 84 3.07 9.43 -3.85
CA PRO A 84 3.35 8.45 -2.79
C PRO A 84 4.82 7.95 -2.72
N LEU A 85 5.17 7.10 -1.75
CA LEU A 85 6.57 6.70 -1.45
C LEU A 85 7.27 5.99 -2.61
N HIS A 86 6.60 5.09 -3.32
CA HIS A 86 7.19 4.43 -4.48
C HIS A 86 7.58 5.42 -5.59
N HIS A 87 6.85 6.54 -5.72
CA HIS A 87 7.21 7.59 -6.68
C HIS A 87 8.42 8.39 -6.20
N HIS A 88 8.52 8.65 -4.90
CA HIS A 88 9.70 9.24 -4.29
C HIS A 88 10.96 8.39 -4.56
N LEU A 89 10.86 7.07 -4.37
CA LEU A 89 11.96 6.13 -4.60
C LEU A 89 12.37 6.09 -6.08
N ARG A 90 11.42 6.21 -7.01
CA ARG A 90 11.70 6.31 -8.44
C ARG A 90 12.46 7.59 -8.78
N LEU A 91 12.08 8.73 -8.19
CA LEU A 91 12.77 10.01 -8.36
C LEU A 91 14.17 10.01 -7.74
N CYS A 92 14.41 9.19 -6.71
CA CYS A 92 15.75 8.93 -6.18
C CYS A 92 16.65 8.07 -7.09
N GLY A 93 16.18 7.68 -8.28
CA GLY A 93 16.96 6.93 -9.28
C GLY A 93 16.83 5.40 -9.17
N ILE A 94 15.94 4.88 -8.34
CA ILE A 94 15.74 3.43 -8.20
C ILE A 94 14.85 2.93 -9.33
N LYS A 95 15.25 1.83 -9.96
CA LYS A 95 14.46 1.18 -11.03
C LYS A 95 13.16 0.62 -10.47
N GLU A 96 12.06 0.90 -11.15
CA GLU A 96 10.70 0.43 -10.80
C GLU A 96 10.59 -1.08 -10.49
N PRO A 97 11.19 -2.01 -11.25
CA PRO A 97 11.12 -3.44 -10.91
C PRO A 97 11.79 -3.77 -9.56
N ILE A 98 12.81 -3.02 -9.14
CA ILE A 98 13.49 -3.22 -7.86
C ILE A 98 12.60 -2.76 -6.71
N ILE A 99 11.89 -1.64 -6.89
CA ILE A 99 10.93 -1.12 -5.91
C ILE A 99 9.80 -2.14 -5.70
N VAL A 100 9.24 -2.66 -6.80
CA VAL A 100 8.17 -3.66 -6.76
C VAL A 100 8.65 -4.97 -6.12
N ALA A 101 9.85 -5.45 -6.47
CA ALA A 101 10.43 -6.65 -5.85
C ALA A 101 10.64 -6.48 -4.35
N GLY A 102 11.15 -5.33 -3.90
CA GLY A 102 11.29 -5.02 -2.48
C GLY A 102 9.94 -4.98 -1.76
N ALA A 103 8.92 -4.37 -2.38
CA ALA A 103 7.57 -4.36 -1.83
C ALA A 103 7.00 -5.79 -1.69
N TYR A 104 7.26 -6.70 -2.64
CA TYR A 104 6.84 -8.10 -2.53
C TYR A 104 7.54 -8.84 -1.38
N VAL A 105 8.85 -8.65 -1.21
CA VAL A 105 9.59 -9.28 -0.09
C VAL A 105 9.03 -8.81 1.25
N ILE A 106 8.87 -7.50 1.42
CA ILE A 106 8.32 -6.93 2.67
C ILE A 106 6.87 -7.40 2.86
N SER A 107 6.04 -7.40 1.81
CA SER A 107 4.64 -7.88 1.87
C SER A 107 4.58 -9.34 2.29
N SER A 108 5.47 -10.19 1.76
CA SER A 108 5.50 -11.61 2.08
C SER A 108 5.88 -11.84 3.54
N ILE A 109 6.84 -11.08 4.08
CA ILE A 109 7.22 -11.16 5.49
C ILE A 109 6.06 -10.73 6.39
N LEU A 110 5.43 -9.58 6.07
CA LEU A 110 4.26 -9.09 6.80
C LEU A 110 3.08 -10.09 6.74
N ALA A 111 2.85 -10.71 5.60
CA ALA A 111 1.79 -11.71 5.43
C ALA A 111 2.05 -12.98 6.26
N LEU A 112 3.30 -13.47 6.32
CA LEU A 112 3.66 -14.60 7.18
C LEU A 112 3.45 -14.26 8.66
N PHE A 113 3.88 -13.07 9.08
CA PHE A 113 3.69 -12.62 10.46
C PHE A 113 2.21 -12.44 10.80
N ALA A 114 1.44 -11.82 9.91
CA ALA A 114 -0.01 -11.69 10.06
C ALA A 114 -0.72 -13.04 10.14
N GLY A 115 -0.31 -14.01 9.33
CA GLY A 115 -0.82 -15.38 9.38
C GLY A 115 -0.53 -16.06 10.71
N TYR A 116 0.70 -15.92 11.22
CA TYR A 116 1.08 -16.43 12.54
C TYR A 116 0.27 -15.81 13.68
N VAL A 117 0.13 -14.49 13.69
CA VAL A 117 -0.72 -13.78 14.67
C VAL A 117 -2.18 -14.19 14.55
N GLY A 118 -2.67 -14.35 13.31
CA GLY A 118 -4.03 -14.80 13.04
C GLY A 118 -4.30 -16.22 13.56
N LEU A 119 -3.33 -17.13 13.42
CA LEU A 119 -3.42 -18.49 13.96
C LEU A 119 -3.45 -18.54 15.50
N ILE A 120 -2.73 -17.63 16.16
CA ILE A 120 -2.75 -17.53 17.64
C ILE A 120 -4.03 -16.87 18.14
N SER A 121 -4.61 -15.97 17.36
CA SER A 121 -5.80 -15.19 17.74
C SER A 121 -7.13 -15.88 17.39
N ALA A 122 -7.08 -17.03 16.70
CA ALA A 122 -8.23 -17.84 16.31
C ALA A 122 -8.49 -18.94 17.34
#